data_AF-A0A7C1V1R7-F1
#
_entry.id   AF-A0A7C1V1R7-F1
#
_cell.length_a   1.000
_cell.length_b   1.000
_cell.length_c   1.000
_cell.angle_alpha   90.00
_cell.angle_beta   90.00
_cell.angle_gamma   90.00
#
_symmetry.space_group_name_H-M   'P 1'
#
loop_
_entity.id
_entity.type
_entity.pdbx_description
1 polymer ?
#
loop_
_entity_poly.entity_id
_entity_poly.type
_entity_poly.pdbx_seq_one_letter_code
_entity_poly.pdbx_strand_id
1 'polypeptide(L)'
;MAYKELRQQVEALKRQLTPAFVEGAVGALLRQGEDIGGGINAFRLVKHLLGNPQLRDVEVTWAYDRLKPALRSAFEQIPSLYYFEGD
;
A
#
# COMPACT_ATOMS: atom_id res chain seq x y z
N MET A 1 -9.45 9.80 -12.18
CA MET A 1 -8.43 10.82 -11.86
C MET A 1 -7.64 11.13 -13.12
N ALA A 2 -7.10 12.34 -13.29
CA ALA A 2 -6.22 12.58 -14.44
C ALA A 2 -4.88 11.86 -14.21
N TYR A 3 -4.32 11.22 -15.23
CA TYR A 3 -3.08 10.45 -15.11
C TYR A 3 -1.90 11.27 -14.54
N LYS A 4 -1.86 12.57 -14.86
CA LYS A 4 -0.88 13.53 -14.33
C LYS A 4 -0.99 13.69 -12.81
N GLU A 5 -2.21 13.77 -12.28
CA GLU A 5 -2.47 13.91 -10.84
C GLU A 5 -2.07 12.63 -10.10
N LEU A 6 -2.46 11.47 -10.64
CA LEU A 6 -2.08 10.17 -10.06
C LEU A 6 -0.55 10.02 -9.98
N ARG A 7 0.16 10.43 -11.03
CA ARG A 7 1.63 10.42 -11.03
C ARG A 7 2.20 11.31 -9.94
N GLN A 8 1.67 12.53 -9.77
CA GLN A 8 2.14 13.44 -8.72
C GLN A 8 1.90 12.88 -7.32
N GLN A 9 0.73 12.29 -7.08
CA GLN A 9 0.41 11.65 -5.81
C GLN A 9 1.33 10.46 -5.52
N VAL A 10 1.58 9.60 -6.52
CA VAL A 10 2.51 8.46 -6.37
C VAL A 10 3.93 8.93 -6.04
N GLU A 11 4.43 9.95 -6.73
CA GLU A 11 5.77 10.48 -6.45
C GLU A 11 5.87 11.19 -5.09
N ALA A 12 4.80 11.85 -4.64
CA ALA A 12 4.75 12.41 -3.29
C ALA A 12 4.72 11.31 -2.22
N LEU A 13 3.87 10.29 -2.43
CA LEU A 13 3.73 9.15 -1.52
C LEU A 13 5.04 8.39 -1.37
N LYS A 14 5.80 8.14 -2.45
CA LYS A 14 7.12 7.50 -2.40
C LYS A 14 8.07 8.13 -1.38
N ARG A 15 8.03 9.46 -1.23
CA ARG A 15 8.90 10.19 -0.29
C ARG A 15 8.46 10.06 1.17
N GLN A 16 7.21 9.67 1.38
CA GLN A 16 6.60 9.50 2.71
C GLN A 16 6.58 8.04 3.17
N LEU A 17 6.89 7.08 2.29
CA LEU A 17 6.96 5.66 2.61
C LEU A 17 8.13 5.36 3.54
N THR A 18 7.85 5.46 4.83
CA THR A 18 8.70 5.01 5.92
C THR A 18 8.12 3.73 6.54
N PRO A 19 8.93 2.91 7.23
CA PRO A 19 8.43 1.72 7.91
C PRO A 19 7.25 2.00 8.84
N ALA A 20 7.34 3.02 9.70
CA ALA A 20 6.27 3.40 10.64
C ALA A 20 4.98 3.84 9.92
N PHE A 21 5.10 4.57 8.81
CA PHE A 21 3.95 4.99 8.02
C PHE A 21 3.23 3.79 7.39
N VAL A 22 4.00 2.84 6.83
CA VAL A 22 3.46 1.62 6.21
C VAL A 22 2.84 0.71 7.26
N GLU A 23 3.48 0.51 8.40
CA GLU A 23 2.96 -0.28 9.52
C GLU A 23 1.63 0.30 10.03
N GLY A 24 1.55 1.62 10.21
CA GLY A 24 0.31 2.28 10.62
C GLY A 24 -0.84 2.08 9.63
N ALA A 25 -0.56 2.18 8.33
CA ALA A 25 -1.55 1.94 7.27
C ALA A 25 -2.03 0.48 7.25
N VAL A 26 -1.11 -0.47 7.38
CA VAL A 26 -1.42 -1.90 7.48
C VAL A 26 -2.28 -2.17 8.72
N GLY A 27 -1.87 -1.69 9.90
CA GLY A 27 -2.64 -1.87 11.12
C GLY A 27 -4.03 -1.20 11.08
N ALA A 28 -4.19 -0.10 10.35
CA ALA A 28 -5.50 0.50 10.11
C ALA A 28 -6.41 -0.39 9.25
N LEU A 29 -5.85 -1.02 8.21
CA LEU A 29 -6.58 -1.91 7.31
C LEU A 29 -6.93 -3.25 7.97
N LEU A 30 -6.03 -3.85 8.75
CA LEU A 30 -6.32 -5.07 9.52
C LEU A 30 -7.49 -4.86 10.50
N ARG A 31 -7.56 -3.69 11.16
CA ARG A 31 -8.69 -3.33 12.05
C ARG A 31 -10.02 -3.18 11.31
N GLN A 32 -9.99 -2.91 10.01
CA GLN A 32 -11.19 -2.86 9.16
C GLN A 32 -11.60 -4.23 8.64
N GLY A 33 -10.84 -5.28 8.97
CA GLY A 33 -11.04 -6.64 8.49
C GLY A 33 -10.00 -7.03 7.45
N GLU A 34 -9.60 -8.29 7.51
CA GLU A 34 -8.70 -8.93 6.57
C GLU A 34 -9.39 -9.24 5.24
N ASP A 35 -8.59 -9.34 4.18
CA ASP A 35 -9.04 -9.83 2.89
C ASP A 35 -9.12 -11.37 2.88
N ILE A 36 -9.83 -11.92 1.89
CA ILE A 36 -10.01 -13.36 1.73
C ILE A 36 -8.63 -14.04 1.62
N GLY A 37 -8.33 -14.94 2.55
CA GLY A 37 -7.05 -15.65 2.64
C GLY A 37 -6.15 -15.22 3.80
N GLY A 38 -6.56 -14.23 4.60
CA GLY A 38 -5.79 -13.72 5.73
C GLY A 38 -4.77 -12.66 5.28
N GLY A 39 -4.85 -11.47 5.87
CA GLY A 39 -3.96 -10.33 5.54
C GLY A 39 -4.60 -9.23 4.68
N ILE A 40 -3.77 -8.44 4.00
CA ILE A 40 -4.20 -7.26 3.22
C ILE A 40 -3.78 -7.39 1.77
N ASN A 41 -4.74 -7.21 0.87
CA ASN A 41 -4.54 -7.07 -0.55
C ASN A 41 -3.71 -5.81 -0.88
N ALA A 42 -2.63 -5.98 -1.64
CA ALA A 42 -1.74 -4.89 -2.03
C ALA A 42 -2.45 -3.72 -2.73
N PHE A 43 -3.49 -3.98 -3.53
CA PHE A 43 -4.28 -2.92 -4.18
C PHE A 43 -5.16 -2.17 -3.18
N ARG A 44 -5.69 -2.86 -2.17
CA ARG A 44 -6.41 -2.21 -1.06
C ARG A 44 -5.48 -1.30 -0.28
N LEU A 45 -4.25 -1.74 -0.01
CA LEU A 45 -3.23 -0.90 0.59
C LEU A 45 -2.91 0.33 -0.26
N VAL A 46 -2.64 0.16 -1.57
CA VAL A 46 -2.34 1.30 -2.46
C VAL A 46 -3.49 2.29 -2.53
N LYS A 47 -4.74 1.81 -2.63
CA LYS A 47 -5.94 2.65 -2.58
C LYS A 47 -6.05 3.44 -1.28
N HIS A 48 -5.76 2.80 -0.14
CA HIS A 48 -5.74 3.43 1.17
C HIS A 48 -4.66 4.51 1.27
N LEU A 49 -3.42 4.20 0.85
CA LEU A 49 -2.29 5.12 0.90
C LEU A 49 -2.47 6.35 0.00
N LEU A 50 -3.13 6.19 -1.15
CA LEU A 50 -3.48 7.29 -2.04
C LEU A 50 -4.76 8.02 -1.60
N GLY A 51 -5.41 7.60 -0.52
CA GLY A 51 -6.66 8.18 -0.04
C GLY A 51 -7.82 8.08 -1.04
N ASN A 52 -7.77 7.12 -1.97
CA ASN A 52 -8.73 7.00 -3.05
C ASN A 52 -9.18 5.54 -3.25
N PRO A 53 -10.27 5.12 -2.57
CA PRO A 53 -10.81 3.76 -2.70
C PRO A 53 -11.41 3.47 -4.09
N GLN A 54 -11.73 4.51 -4.87
CA GLN A 54 -12.39 4.39 -6.17
C GLN A 54 -11.41 4.33 -7.35
N LEU A 55 -10.10 4.18 -7.10
CA LEU A 55 -9.14 3.97 -8.19
C LEU A 55 -9.53 2.74 -9.00
N ARG A 56 -9.54 2.90 -10.32
CA ARG A 56 -9.78 1.80 -11.25
C ARG A 56 -8.63 0.80 -11.19
N ASP A 57 -8.89 -0.42 -11.61
CA ASP A 57 -7.90 -1.51 -11.55
C ASP A 57 -6.63 -1.20 -12.32
N VAL A 58 -6.75 -0.55 -13.48
CA VAL A 58 -5.59 -0.09 -14.28
C VAL A 58 -4.78 0.97 -13.53
N GLU A 59 -5.44 1.90 -12.82
CA GLU A 59 -4.78 2.97 -12.09
C GLU A 59 -4.06 2.44 -10.85
N VAL A 60 -4.70 1.55 -10.09
CA VAL A 60 -4.10 0.95 -8.89
C VAL A 60 -2.96 0.00 -9.25
N THR A 61 -3.09 -0.76 -10.34
CA THR A 61 -2.00 -1.62 -10.85
C THR A 61 -0.79 -0.77 -11.23
N TRP A 62 -1.02 0.29 -12.01
CA TRP A 62 0.03 1.22 -12.42
C TRP A 62 0.75 1.91 -11.24
N ALA A 63 -0.02 2.30 -10.22
CA ALA A 63 0.51 2.90 -9.00
C ALA A 63 1.27 1.89 -8.16
N TYR A 64 0.74 0.68 -8.01
CA TYR A 64 1.37 -0.42 -7.28
C TYR A 64 2.74 -0.75 -7.86
N ASP A 65 2.87 -0.93 -9.18
CA ASP A 65 4.16 -1.24 -9.82
C ASP A 65 5.25 -0.21 -9.49
N ARG A 66 4.87 1.06 -9.32
CA ARG A 66 5.80 2.15 -8.99
C ARG A 66 6.11 2.24 -7.52
N LEU A 67 5.16 1.91 -6.66
CA LEU A 67 5.32 1.96 -5.21
C LEU A 67 6.00 0.68 -4.68
N LYS A 68 5.89 -0.44 -5.40
CA LYS A 68 6.37 -1.76 -4.99
C LYS A 68 7.81 -1.78 -4.49
N PRO A 69 8.80 -1.15 -5.15
CA PRO A 69 10.18 -1.15 -4.63
C PRO A 69 10.29 -0.47 -3.25
N ALA A 70 9.67 0.70 -3.07
CA ALA A 70 9.70 1.44 -1.82
C ALA A 70 8.90 0.73 -0.72
N LEU A 71 7.74 0.17 -1.06
CA LEU A 71 6.94 -0.64 -0.14
C LEU A 71 7.72 -1.87 0.33
N ARG A 72 8.39 -2.59 -0.58
CA ARG A 72 9.24 -3.74 -0.24
C ARG A 72 10.33 -3.36 0.75
N SER A 73 11.09 -2.30 0.45
CA SER A 73 12.15 -1.82 1.36
C SER A 73 11.60 -1.37 2.72
N ALA A 74 10.38 -0.82 2.78
CA ALA A 74 9.73 -0.49 4.04
C ALA A 74 9.32 -1.76 4.82
N PHE A 75 8.69 -2.73 4.14
CA PHE A 75 8.25 -3.99 4.76
C PHE A 75 9.40 -4.83 5.33
N GLU A 76 10.52 -4.91 4.62
CA GLU A 76 11.73 -5.62 5.08
C GLU A 76 12.27 -5.07 6.42
N GLN A 77 11.89 -3.84 6.79
CA GLN A 77 12.28 -3.18 8.04
C GLN A 77 11.21 -3.27 9.15
N ILE A 78 10.11 -4.00 8.92
CA ILE A 78 9.00 -4.13 9.88
C ILE A 78 8.91 -5.60 10.33
N PRO A 79 9.58 -5.99 11.43
CA PRO A 79 9.60 -7.38 11.90
C PRO A 79 8.21 -7.92 12.24
N SER A 80 7.29 -7.07 12.69
CA SER A 80 5.89 -7.42 13.01
C SER A 80 5.11 -7.88 11.78
N LEU A 81 5.54 -7.49 10.56
CA LEU A 81 4.90 -7.88 9.31
C LEU A 81 5.53 -9.11 8.65
N TYR A 82 6.67 -9.58 9.17
CA TYR A 82 7.36 -10.78 8.67
C TYR A 82 6.59 -12.09 8.97
N TYR A 83 5.66 -12.05 9.93
CA TYR A 83 4.81 -13.19 10.31
C TYR A 83 3.45 -13.24 9.59
N PHE A 84 3.23 -12.37 8.60
CA PHE A 84 1.98 -12.36 7.80
C PHE A 84 2.14 -13.04 6.43
N GLU A 85 3.30 -13.59 6.11
CA GLU A 85 3.41 -14.65 5.09
C GLU A 85 3.00 -15.96 5.78
N GLY A 86 1.76 -16.38 5.57
CA GLY A 86 1.13 -17.48 6.29
C GLY A 86 1.97 -18.77 6.36
N ASP A 87 1.99 -19.34 7.55
CA ASP A 87 2.24 -20.77 7.82
C ASP A 87 0.88 -21.48 7.92
#